data_AF-A0A0M7B934-F1
#
_entry.id   AF-A0A0M7B934-F1
#
_cell.length_a   1.000
_cell.length_b   1.000
_cell.length_c   1.000
_cell.angle_alpha   90.00
_cell.angle_beta   90.00
_cell.angle_gamma   90.00
#
_symmetry.space_group_name_H-M   'P 1'
#
loop_
_entity.id
_entity.type
_entity.pdbx_description
1 polymer ?
#
loop_
_entity_poly.entity_id
_entity_poly.type
_entity_poly.pdbx_seq_one_letter_code
_entity_poly.pdbx_strand_id
1 'polypeptide(L)'
;MGSPCWGAPARAHAPRLKRISRPEGTIPENYHYTVSFAMALCEGEVQRVGRIWADGEEIDRNSIQIHLHTGAEDQLPDGLMEAVEGAGTVPAYRGTAYVVIEDLNLTPYGNRIPNLSFEVVRYIRIPGETAVPAELIEGVALIPGTGEYALATTAVHYDQGIGRKESANINTKQSASDFRVALREMIEELPNLKSVTLVVSWFGDDLRCGSCSIRPAVEQKDCDGKPLVWSVSGLDRQAAMLVPTLDGRPVYGGTPCDHSVVEAIRELKSRGIKVTFYPFILMIQTEGNGLPDPYGGPEQACLPWRGRITSSIPARQGRAPRSTNVHDEVKCFFGQTRQEDIVCSSGTKYVSLSGPPNDWSYRRFVLHYAALCREAGEICPKVGDGPHQAAV
;
A
#
# COMPACT_ATOMS: atom_id res chain seq x y z
N MET A 1 -14.68 -22.13 -12.15
CA MET A 1 -14.41 -22.01 -13.59
C MET A 1 -15.66 -21.48 -14.24
N GLY A 2 -15.56 -20.39 -15.00
CA GLY A 2 -16.69 -19.89 -15.79
C GLY A 2 -16.90 -20.74 -17.05
N SER A 3 -18.07 -20.61 -17.67
CA SER A 3 -18.37 -21.27 -18.96
C SER A 3 -18.55 -20.23 -20.05
N PRO A 4 -18.03 -20.46 -21.28
CA PRO A 4 -18.29 -19.57 -22.40
C PRO A 4 -19.79 -19.46 -22.69
N CYS A 5 -20.32 -18.24 -22.78
CA CYS A 5 -21.73 -17.97 -23.09
C CYS A 5 -21.93 -17.20 -24.40
N TRP A 6 -20.87 -16.57 -24.93
CA TRP A 6 -20.86 -15.93 -26.25
C TRP A 6 -19.43 -15.87 -26.80
N GLY A 7 -19.26 -15.82 -28.12
CA GLY A 7 -17.95 -15.67 -28.76
C GLY A 7 -18.05 -15.11 -30.17
N ALA A 8 -17.28 -14.06 -30.45
CA ALA A 8 -17.12 -13.54 -31.80
C ALA A 8 -16.15 -14.42 -32.62
N PRO A 9 -16.27 -14.44 -33.96
CA PRO A 9 -15.29 -15.12 -34.81
C PRO A 9 -13.87 -14.60 -34.55
N ALA A 10 -12.89 -15.51 -34.44
CA ALA A 10 -11.49 -15.15 -34.26
C ALA A 10 -11.00 -14.29 -35.44
N ARG A 11 -10.27 -13.21 -35.14
CA ARG A 11 -9.68 -12.31 -36.12
C ARG A 11 -8.23 -12.69 -36.34
N ALA A 12 -7.88 -12.99 -37.59
CA ALA A 12 -6.50 -13.22 -37.99
C ALA A 12 -5.85 -11.88 -38.37
N HIS A 13 -4.74 -11.55 -37.71
CA HIS A 13 -3.96 -10.36 -38.02
C HIS A 13 -2.73 -10.78 -38.81
N ALA A 14 -2.69 -10.39 -40.09
CA ALA A 14 -1.52 -10.58 -40.94
C ALA A 14 -0.39 -9.63 -40.50
N PRO A 15 0.88 -10.05 -40.58
CA PRO A 15 2.00 -9.18 -40.26
C PRO A 15 2.02 -7.95 -41.19
N ARG A 16 2.16 -6.75 -40.63
CA ARG A 16 2.48 -5.53 -41.39
C ARG A 16 3.92 -5.63 -41.91
N LEU A 17 4.11 -6.26 -43.06
CA LEU A 17 5.40 -6.29 -43.74
C LEU A 17 5.77 -4.86 -44.22
N LYS A 18 6.74 -4.22 -43.57
CA LYS A 18 7.49 -3.12 -44.21
C LYS A 18 8.28 -3.74 -45.35
N ARG A 19 7.85 -3.48 -46.59
CA ARG A 19 8.49 -3.93 -47.82
C ARG A 19 9.93 -3.38 -47.87
N ILE A 20 10.90 -4.17 -47.43
CA ILE A 20 12.32 -3.98 -47.77
C ILE A 20 12.62 -5.07 -48.79
N SER A 21 12.91 -4.65 -50.01
CA SER A 21 13.23 -5.52 -51.13
C SER A 21 14.53 -6.30 -50.87
N ARG A 22 14.43 -7.61 -50.62
CA ARG A 22 15.52 -8.58 -50.81
C ARG A 22 14.94 -9.96 -51.18
N PRO A 23 15.71 -10.82 -51.89
CA PRO A 23 15.18 -11.92 -52.70
C PRO A 23 14.78 -13.16 -51.90
N GLU A 24 13.91 -13.93 -52.54
CA GLU A 24 13.26 -15.20 -52.17
C GLU A 24 13.91 -16.00 -51.03
N GLY A 25 13.31 -15.86 -49.86
CA GLY A 25 13.27 -16.87 -48.82
C GLY A 25 11.88 -16.81 -48.19
N THR A 26 11.20 -17.95 -48.05
CA THR A 26 9.87 -18.04 -47.42
C THR A 26 9.98 -17.54 -45.98
N ILE A 27 9.57 -16.30 -45.73
CA ILE A 27 9.48 -15.75 -44.39
C ILE A 27 8.27 -16.46 -43.74
N PRO A 28 8.41 -17.14 -42.58
CA PRO A 28 7.25 -17.67 -41.90
C PRO A 28 6.31 -16.52 -41.58
N GLU A 29 5.10 -16.55 -42.15
CA GLU A 29 4.05 -15.59 -41.85
C GLU A 29 3.59 -15.85 -40.41
N ASN A 30 4.14 -15.09 -39.47
CA ASN A 30 3.68 -15.12 -38.08
C ASN A 30 2.33 -14.42 -37.98
N TYR A 31 1.26 -15.14 -38.30
CA TYR A 31 -0.10 -14.73 -37.96
C TYR A 31 -0.27 -14.75 -36.44
N HIS A 32 -0.90 -13.71 -35.92
CA HIS A 32 -1.45 -13.73 -34.56
C HIS A 32 -2.97 -13.64 -34.63
N TYR A 33 -3.62 -14.34 -33.71
CA TYR A 33 -5.07 -14.42 -33.63
C TYR A 33 -5.55 -13.70 -32.38
N THR A 34 -6.58 -12.89 -32.54
CA THR A 34 -7.34 -12.34 -31.41
C THR A 34 -8.76 -12.88 -31.42
N VAL A 35 -9.35 -13.00 -30.24
CA VAL A 35 -10.75 -13.40 -30.10
C VAL A 35 -11.40 -12.60 -28.98
N SER A 36 -12.65 -12.16 -29.22
CA SER A 36 -13.49 -11.57 -28.20
C SER A 36 -14.59 -12.56 -27.81
N PHE A 37 -14.81 -12.76 -26.52
CA PHE A 37 -15.79 -13.73 -26.03
C PHE A 37 -16.28 -13.37 -24.63
N ALA A 38 -17.45 -13.89 -24.27
CA ALA A 38 -18.03 -13.72 -22.95
C ALA A 38 -18.02 -15.04 -22.18
N MET A 39 -17.76 -14.96 -20.89
CA MET A 39 -17.85 -16.09 -19.97
C MET A 39 -18.75 -15.77 -18.78
N ALA A 40 -19.75 -16.62 -18.58
CA ALA A 40 -20.56 -16.62 -17.38
C ALA A 40 -19.74 -17.15 -16.20
N LEU A 41 -19.74 -16.40 -15.10
CA LEU A 41 -18.96 -16.70 -13.91
C LEU A 41 -19.79 -17.41 -12.85
N CYS A 42 -20.91 -16.79 -12.46
CA CYS A 42 -21.86 -17.33 -11.50
C CYS A 42 -23.21 -16.61 -11.60
N GLU A 43 -24.22 -17.18 -10.95
CA GLU A 43 -25.48 -16.49 -10.68
C GLU A 43 -25.28 -15.37 -9.63
N GLY A 44 -26.19 -14.40 -9.66
CA GLY A 44 -26.29 -13.27 -8.74
C GLY A 44 -25.23 -12.19 -8.91
N GLU A 45 -25.46 -11.08 -8.20
CA GLU A 45 -24.60 -9.92 -8.24
C GLU A 45 -23.27 -10.16 -7.49
N VAL A 46 -22.15 -9.90 -8.17
CA VAL A 46 -20.78 -9.97 -7.63
C VAL A 46 -20.22 -8.57 -7.40
N GLN A 47 -19.30 -8.43 -6.45
CA GLN A 47 -18.64 -7.15 -6.16
C GLN A 47 -17.48 -6.89 -7.11
N ARG A 48 -16.65 -7.92 -7.32
CA ARG A 48 -15.47 -7.80 -8.18
C ARG A 48 -15.02 -9.14 -8.72
N VAL A 49 -14.24 -9.04 -9.80
CA VAL A 49 -13.37 -10.11 -10.30
C VAL A 49 -11.93 -9.70 -10.01
N GLY A 50 -11.25 -10.53 -9.22
CA GLY A 50 -9.89 -10.32 -8.77
C GLY A 50 -8.84 -10.90 -9.70
N ARG A 51 -7.99 -11.77 -9.14
CA ARG A 51 -6.94 -12.47 -9.87
C ARG A 51 -7.51 -13.39 -10.96
N ILE A 52 -6.71 -13.57 -12.01
CA ILE A 52 -7.08 -14.32 -13.20
C ILE A 52 -5.95 -15.28 -13.51
N TRP A 53 -6.31 -16.52 -13.85
CA TRP A 53 -5.37 -17.55 -14.28
C TRP A 53 -5.72 -18.02 -15.68
N ALA A 54 -4.71 -18.18 -16.53
CA ALA A 54 -4.81 -18.79 -17.85
C ALA A 54 -3.99 -20.08 -17.85
N ASP A 55 -4.65 -21.22 -18.11
CA ASP A 55 -4.06 -22.56 -18.07
C ASP A 55 -3.33 -22.89 -16.74
N GLY A 56 -3.79 -22.30 -15.64
CA GLY A 56 -3.23 -22.50 -14.30
C GLY A 56 -2.17 -21.49 -13.88
N GLU A 57 -1.69 -20.62 -14.78
CA GLU A 57 -0.74 -19.55 -14.45
C GLU A 57 -1.44 -18.21 -14.23
N GLU A 58 -1.08 -17.51 -13.14
CA GLU A 58 -1.63 -16.18 -12.85
C GLU A 58 -1.13 -15.16 -13.88
N ILE A 59 -2.06 -14.47 -14.51
CA ILE A 59 -1.80 -13.39 -15.46
C ILE A 59 -2.10 -12.03 -14.83
N ASP A 60 -1.41 -10.99 -15.31
CA ASP A 60 -1.77 -9.62 -14.95
C ASP A 60 -3.18 -9.32 -15.48
N ARG A 61 -4.10 -8.92 -14.61
CA ARG A 61 -5.46 -8.51 -14.98
C ARG A 61 -5.46 -7.39 -16.03
N ASN A 62 -4.45 -6.51 -16.01
CA ASN A 62 -4.34 -5.40 -16.97
C ASN A 62 -3.74 -5.83 -18.32
N SER A 63 -3.25 -7.07 -18.46
CA SER A 63 -2.75 -7.60 -19.73
C SER A 63 -3.86 -7.97 -20.71
N ILE A 64 -5.11 -8.04 -20.23
CA ILE A 64 -6.30 -8.35 -21.02
C ILE A 64 -7.36 -7.28 -20.80
N GLN A 65 -8.14 -6.98 -21.83
CA GLN A 65 -9.27 -6.06 -21.74
C GLN A 65 -10.51 -6.83 -21.29
N ILE A 66 -11.11 -6.40 -20.17
CA ILE A 66 -12.26 -7.06 -19.56
C ILE A 66 -13.36 -6.05 -19.25
N HIS A 67 -14.58 -6.36 -19.70
CA HIS A 67 -15.79 -5.71 -19.23
C HIS A 67 -16.49 -6.65 -18.25
N LEU A 68 -16.53 -6.27 -16.97
CA LEU A 68 -17.28 -6.99 -15.95
C LEU A 68 -18.73 -6.53 -15.96
N HIS A 69 -19.64 -7.47 -16.14
CA HIS A 69 -21.06 -7.33 -15.86
C HIS A 69 -21.35 -8.05 -14.55
N THR A 70 -21.74 -7.29 -13.54
CA THR A 70 -21.77 -7.77 -12.15
C THR A 70 -22.87 -8.80 -11.89
N GLY A 71 -23.86 -8.94 -12.77
CA GLY A 71 -25.05 -9.76 -12.52
C GLY A 71 -26.17 -9.00 -11.83
N ALA A 72 -26.09 -7.67 -11.73
CA ALA A 72 -27.16 -6.84 -11.20
C ALA A 72 -28.44 -6.97 -12.04
N GLU A 73 -29.60 -6.83 -11.38
CA GLU A 73 -30.90 -6.95 -12.05
C GLU A 73 -31.21 -5.79 -13.01
N ASP A 74 -30.53 -4.66 -12.86
CA ASP A 74 -30.64 -3.50 -13.73
C ASP A 74 -29.50 -3.39 -14.76
N GLN A 75 -28.60 -4.38 -14.82
CA GLN A 75 -27.49 -4.35 -15.77
C GLN A 75 -28.00 -4.32 -17.22
N LEU A 76 -27.20 -3.68 -18.08
CA LEU A 76 -27.48 -3.47 -19.50
C LEU A 76 -26.71 -4.49 -20.35
N PRO A 77 -27.12 -4.71 -21.62
CA PRO A 77 -26.33 -5.49 -22.57
C PRO A 77 -24.91 -4.93 -22.75
N ASP A 78 -23.95 -5.81 -23.07
CA ASP A 78 -22.58 -5.40 -23.36
C ASP A 78 -22.47 -4.72 -24.73
N GLY A 79 -21.82 -3.55 -24.76
CA GLY A 79 -21.68 -2.76 -25.99
C GLY A 79 -20.80 -3.39 -27.07
N LEU A 80 -19.78 -4.18 -26.69
CA LEU A 80 -18.95 -4.90 -27.67
C LEU A 80 -19.76 -6.03 -28.32
N MET A 81 -20.54 -6.75 -27.52
CA MET A 81 -21.45 -7.76 -28.04
C MET A 81 -22.49 -7.14 -28.97
N GLU A 82 -23.11 -6.01 -28.60
CA GLU A 82 -24.09 -5.31 -29.45
C GLU A 82 -23.45 -4.75 -30.73
N ALA A 83 -22.19 -4.34 -30.69
CA ALA A 83 -21.48 -3.89 -31.89
C ALA A 83 -21.26 -5.03 -32.90
N VAL A 84 -21.20 -6.29 -32.44
CA VAL A 84 -21.01 -7.47 -33.29
C VAL A 84 -22.35 -8.07 -33.73
N GLU A 85 -23.28 -8.27 -32.80
CA GLU A 85 -24.54 -8.98 -33.03
C GLU A 85 -25.70 -8.04 -33.44
N GLY A 86 -25.52 -6.74 -33.29
CA GLY A 86 -26.53 -5.70 -33.53
C GLY A 86 -27.13 -5.12 -32.24
N ALA A 87 -27.45 -3.83 -32.26
CA ALA A 87 -28.08 -3.16 -31.13
C ALA A 87 -29.46 -3.77 -30.82
N GLY A 88 -29.71 -4.07 -29.54
CA GLY A 88 -30.96 -4.65 -29.05
C GLY A 88 -31.14 -6.16 -29.32
N THR A 89 -30.16 -6.83 -29.93
CA THR A 89 -30.20 -8.30 -30.13
C THR A 89 -29.50 -9.06 -29.00
N VAL A 90 -28.66 -8.38 -28.21
CA VAL A 90 -27.91 -8.96 -27.10
C VAL A 90 -28.73 -8.93 -25.82
N PRO A 91 -28.93 -10.07 -25.14
CA PRO A 91 -29.58 -10.09 -23.83
C PRO A 91 -28.66 -9.47 -22.77
N ALA A 92 -29.25 -8.81 -21.78
CA ALA A 92 -28.51 -8.20 -20.67
C ALA A 92 -27.99 -9.22 -19.62
N TYR A 93 -28.37 -10.49 -19.74
CA TYR A 93 -28.02 -11.57 -18.79
C TYR A 93 -28.21 -11.21 -17.31
N ARG A 94 -29.27 -10.46 -16.96
CA ARG A 94 -29.60 -10.04 -15.59
C ARG A 94 -29.61 -11.23 -14.62
N GLY A 95 -29.10 -11.02 -13.42
CA GLY A 95 -28.94 -12.08 -12.43
C GLY A 95 -27.78 -13.04 -12.72
N THR A 96 -26.98 -12.82 -13.77
CA THR A 96 -25.77 -13.60 -14.06
C THR A 96 -24.57 -12.68 -14.19
N ALA A 97 -23.56 -12.91 -13.36
CA ALA A 97 -22.28 -12.24 -13.49
C ALA A 97 -21.50 -12.85 -14.64
N TYR A 98 -21.01 -12.02 -15.55
CA TYR A 98 -20.20 -12.46 -16.68
C TYR A 98 -19.12 -11.45 -17.02
N VAL A 99 -18.08 -11.92 -17.70
CA VAL A 99 -17.00 -11.07 -18.21
C VAL A 99 -16.96 -11.17 -19.73
N VAL A 100 -16.85 -10.03 -20.40
CA VAL A 100 -16.51 -9.96 -21.82
C VAL A 100 -15.02 -9.65 -21.91
N ILE A 101 -14.28 -10.53 -22.59
CA ILE A 101 -12.86 -10.33 -22.89
C ILE A 101 -12.78 -9.84 -24.32
N GLU A 102 -12.12 -8.70 -24.51
CA GLU A 102 -11.93 -8.07 -25.81
C GLU A 102 -10.55 -8.39 -26.39
N ASP A 103 -10.53 -8.84 -27.65
CA ASP A 103 -9.32 -9.05 -28.46
C ASP A 103 -8.18 -9.81 -27.74
N LEU A 104 -8.53 -10.90 -27.05
CA LEU A 104 -7.55 -11.76 -26.37
C LEU A 104 -6.52 -12.29 -27.36
N ASN A 105 -5.25 -11.93 -27.19
CA ASN A 105 -4.15 -12.46 -27.99
C ASN A 105 -3.93 -13.95 -27.67
N LEU A 106 -4.16 -14.82 -28.66
CA LEU A 106 -4.02 -16.27 -28.52
C LEU A 106 -2.61 -16.79 -28.75
N THR A 107 -1.70 -15.94 -29.24
CA THR A 107 -0.31 -16.32 -29.55
C THR A 107 0.41 -16.96 -28.35
N PRO A 108 0.33 -16.40 -27.11
CA PRO A 108 0.97 -16.99 -25.94
C PRO A 108 0.41 -18.37 -25.57
N TYR A 109 -0.80 -18.67 -26.03
CA TYR A 109 -1.55 -19.88 -25.68
C TYR A 109 -1.55 -20.91 -26.83
N GLY A 110 -0.63 -20.78 -27.80
CA GLY A 110 -0.55 -21.70 -28.94
C GLY A 110 -1.73 -21.60 -29.91
N ASN A 111 -2.30 -20.39 -30.06
CA ASN A 111 -3.45 -20.10 -30.93
C ASN A 111 -4.74 -20.87 -30.58
N ARG A 112 -4.90 -21.28 -29.32
CA ARG A 112 -6.16 -21.77 -28.75
C ARG A 112 -6.65 -20.85 -27.66
N ILE A 113 -7.95 -20.93 -27.36
CA ILE A 113 -8.52 -20.28 -26.18
C ILE A 113 -7.96 -20.99 -24.92
N PRO A 114 -7.32 -20.27 -23.99
CA PRO A 114 -6.83 -20.85 -22.74
C PRO A 114 -7.98 -21.20 -21.80
N ASN A 115 -7.77 -22.15 -20.89
CA ASN A 115 -8.69 -22.36 -19.77
C ASN A 115 -8.52 -21.20 -18.78
N LEU A 116 -9.56 -20.38 -18.64
CA LEU A 116 -9.53 -19.20 -17.78
C LEU A 116 -10.25 -19.48 -16.45
N SER A 117 -9.58 -19.12 -15.35
CA SER A 117 -10.13 -19.15 -14.00
C SER A 117 -10.07 -17.78 -13.36
N PHE A 118 -11.06 -17.46 -12.55
CA PHE A 118 -11.26 -16.13 -11.97
C PHE A 118 -11.50 -16.24 -10.48
N GLU A 119 -10.87 -15.33 -9.73
CA GLU A 119 -11.24 -15.04 -8.35
C GLU A 119 -12.49 -14.15 -8.38
N VAL A 120 -13.59 -14.63 -7.81
CA VAL A 120 -14.87 -13.92 -7.79
C VAL A 120 -15.23 -13.61 -6.35
N VAL A 121 -15.48 -12.34 -6.05
CA VAL A 121 -15.95 -11.90 -4.73
C VAL A 121 -17.43 -11.60 -4.80
N ARG A 122 -18.21 -12.32 -3.99
CA ARG A 122 -19.66 -12.20 -3.89
C ARG A 122 -20.10 -12.13 -2.43
N TYR A 123 -20.94 -11.15 -2.12
CA TYR A 123 -21.64 -11.05 -0.85
C TYR A 123 -22.81 -12.01 -0.81
N ILE A 124 -22.90 -12.76 0.27
CA ILE A 124 -24.05 -13.61 0.55
C ILE A 124 -25.05 -12.75 1.33
N ARG A 125 -26.18 -12.44 0.70
CA ARG A 125 -27.31 -11.77 1.36
C ARG A 125 -28.34 -12.84 1.73
N ILE A 126 -28.58 -13.02 3.03
CA ILE A 126 -29.60 -13.94 3.53
C ILE A 126 -30.82 -13.11 3.93
N PRO A 127 -32.01 -13.33 3.32
CA PRO A 127 -33.22 -12.59 3.68
C PRO A 127 -33.54 -12.71 5.18
N GLY A 128 -33.68 -11.57 5.84
CA GLY A 128 -33.98 -11.50 7.28
C GLY A 128 -32.76 -11.49 8.20
N GLU A 129 -31.54 -11.59 7.66
CA GLU A 129 -30.30 -11.42 8.44
C GLU A 129 -29.71 -10.01 8.29
N THR A 130 -28.78 -9.66 9.19
CA THR A 130 -28.07 -8.37 9.22
C THR A 130 -27.26 -8.11 7.95
N ALA A 131 -26.91 -6.83 7.73
CA ALA A 131 -26.07 -6.39 6.63
C ALA A 131 -24.72 -7.13 6.59
N VAL A 132 -24.16 -7.25 5.38
CA VAL A 132 -22.90 -7.97 5.14
C VAL A 132 -21.79 -7.24 5.90
N PRO A 133 -20.85 -7.92 6.60
CA PRO A 133 -19.82 -7.24 7.38
C PRO A 133 -19.04 -6.16 6.62
N ALA A 134 -18.76 -6.40 5.34
CA ALA A 134 -18.15 -5.43 4.42
C ALA A 134 -18.92 -4.10 4.32
N GLU A 135 -20.25 -4.14 4.37
CA GLU A 135 -21.12 -2.95 4.31
C GLU A 135 -21.14 -2.18 5.64
N LEU A 136 -20.75 -2.82 6.75
CA LEU A 136 -20.71 -2.21 8.08
C LEU A 136 -19.39 -1.50 8.37
N ILE A 137 -18.34 -1.79 7.59
CA ILE A 137 -17.00 -1.24 7.80
C ILE A 137 -16.90 0.13 7.13
N GLU A 138 -16.83 1.18 7.96
CA GLU A 138 -16.62 2.55 7.49
C GLU A 138 -15.17 3.05 7.69
N GLY A 139 -14.35 2.27 8.40
CA GLY A 139 -12.99 2.65 8.74
C GLY A 139 -12.08 1.46 8.94
N VAL A 140 -10.82 1.59 8.50
CA VAL A 140 -9.78 0.56 8.68
C VAL A 140 -8.51 1.16 9.25
N ALA A 141 -7.72 0.35 9.94
CA ALA A 141 -6.36 0.71 10.35
C ALA A 141 -5.35 0.03 9.40
N LEU A 142 -4.55 0.85 8.71
CA LEU A 142 -3.53 0.35 7.80
C LEU A 142 -2.26 0.05 8.59
N ILE A 143 -2.02 -1.24 8.82
CA ILE A 143 -0.89 -1.82 9.56
C ILE A 143 -0.05 -2.69 8.60
N PRO A 144 1.24 -2.98 8.88
CA PRO A 144 1.97 -2.78 10.14
C PRO A 144 2.50 -1.35 10.39
N GLY A 145 2.46 -0.47 9.39
CA GLY A 145 3.04 0.88 9.48
C GLY A 145 4.57 0.90 9.39
N THR A 146 5.14 -0.17 8.83
CA THR A 146 6.56 -0.39 8.53
C THR A 146 6.73 -0.89 7.10
N GLY A 147 7.95 -0.85 6.59
CA GLY A 147 8.33 -1.17 5.22
C GLY A 147 8.75 0.11 4.50
N GLU A 148 10.03 0.20 4.16
CA GLU A 148 10.68 1.43 3.66
C GLU A 148 9.95 2.10 2.49
N TYR A 149 9.36 1.30 1.59
CA TYR A 149 8.62 1.75 0.41
C TYR A 149 7.20 1.18 0.33
N ALA A 150 6.71 0.57 1.41
CA ALA A 150 5.44 -0.17 1.42
C ALA A 150 4.21 0.71 1.16
N LEU A 151 4.30 2.00 1.50
CA LEU A 151 3.23 2.98 1.28
C LEU A 151 3.32 3.68 -0.08
N ALA A 152 4.36 3.42 -0.88
CA ALA A 152 4.56 4.12 -2.14
C ALA A 152 3.53 3.66 -3.17
N THR A 153 2.95 4.62 -3.88
CA THR A 153 2.11 4.33 -5.05
C THR A 153 2.97 4.12 -6.30
N THR A 154 4.19 4.66 -6.28
CA THR A 154 5.24 4.42 -7.26
C THR A 154 5.85 3.02 -7.11
N ALA A 155 6.06 2.32 -8.24
CA ALA A 155 6.81 1.07 -8.30
C ALA A 155 8.28 1.31 -7.94
N VAL A 156 8.80 0.61 -6.93
CA VAL A 156 10.17 0.73 -6.46
C VAL A 156 10.91 -0.59 -6.60
N HIS A 157 12.15 -0.49 -7.08
CA HIS A 157 13.05 -1.64 -7.23
C HIS A 157 14.43 -1.31 -6.67
N TYR A 158 15.07 -2.30 -6.04
CA TYR A 158 16.48 -2.28 -5.72
C TYR A 158 17.30 -2.71 -6.93
N ASP A 159 18.40 -2.00 -7.17
CA ASP A 159 19.38 -2.34 -8.21
C ASP A 159 20.51 -3.13 -7.57
N GLN A 160 20.53 -4.45 -7.77
CA GLN A 160 21.57 -5.33 -7.22
C GLN A 160 22.80 -5.44 -8.14
N GLY A 161 22.90 -4.58 -9.16
CA GLY A 161 23.95 -4.63 -10.17
C GLY A 161 23.72 -5.77 -11.19
N ILE A 162 24.53 -5.76 -12.25
CA ILE A 162 24.51 -6.78 -13.33
C ILE A 162 23.10 -6.92 -13.96
N GLY A 163 22.31 -5.83 -13.98
CA GLY A 163 20.96 -5.81 -14.52
C GLY A 163 19.90 -6.54 -13.68
N ARG A 164 20.24 -7.06 -12.49
CA ARG A 164 19.28 -7.68 -11.58
C ARG A 164 18.52 -6.60 -10.80
N LYS A 165 17.20 -6.59 -10.96
CA LYS A 165 16.29 -5.74 -10.19
C LYS A 165 15.45 -6.60 -9.27
N GLU A 166 15.44 -6.27 -7.99
CA GLU A 166 14.53 -6.86 -7.02
C GLU A 166 13.44 -5.84 -6.71
N SER A 167 12.18 -6.27 -6.62
CA SER A 167 11.12 -5.32 -6.27
C SER A 167 11.12 -5.05 -4.78
N ALA A 168 10.97 -3.77 -4.42
CA ALA A 168 10.80 -3.36 -3.03
C ALA A 168 9.32 -3.37 -2.60
N ASN A 169 8.38 -3.22 -3.54
CA ASN A 169 6.96 -3.05 -3.25
C ASN A 169 6.01 -3.56 -4.36
N ILE A 170 6.44 -4.57 -5.13
CA ILE A 170 5.60 -5.30 -6.08
C ILE A 170 5.81 -6.78 -5.82
N ASN A 171 4.90 -7.36 -5.04
CA ASN A 171 4.90 -8.76 -4.67
C ASN A 171 3.74 -9.53 -5.34
N THR A 172 2.97 -8.87 -6.21
CA THR A 172 1.86 -9.45 -6.97
C THR A 172 2.11 -9.39 -8.49
N LYS A 173 1.33 -10.15 -9.27
CA LYS A 173 1.39 -10.12 -10.75
C LYS A 173 0.70 -8.90 -11.37
N GLN A 174 0.14 -8.00 -10.57
CA GLN A 174 -0.77 -6.94 -11.04
C GLN A 174 -0.07 -5.66 -11.56
N SER A 175 1.24 -5.74 -11.88
CA SER A 175 2.09 -4.67 -12.46
C SER A 175 1.96 -3.27 -11.83
N ALA A 176 1.59 -3.20 -10.55
CA ALA A 176 1.45 -1.98 -9.78
C ALA A 176 2.03 -2.19 -8.37
N SER A 177 2.32 -1.10 -7.67
CA SER A 177 2.76 -1.17 -6.27
C SER A 177 1.71 -1.85 -5.39
N ASP A 178 2.18 -2.60 -4.39
CA ASP A 178 1.35 -3.35 -3.47
C ASP A 178 0.32 -2.45 -2.79
N PHE A 179 0.69 -1.20 -2.45
CA PHE A 179 -0.23 -0.23 -1.88
C PHE A 179 -1.41 0.07 -2.81
N ARG A 180 -1.18 0.28 -4.11
CA ARG A 180 -2.26 0.57 -5.08
C ARG A 180 -3.15 -0.65 -5.30
N VAL A 181 -2.56 -1.84 -5.34
CA VAL A 181 -3.29 -3.10 -5.49
C VAL A 181 -4.19 -3.30 -4.28
N ALA A 182 -3.63 -3.24 -3.07
CA ALA A 182 -4.37 -3.42 -1.82
C ALA A 182 -5.44 -2.34 -1.62
N LEU A 183 -5.16 -1.07 -1.93
CA LEU A 183 -6.13 0.00 -1.82
C LEU A 183 -7.33 -0.19 -2.77
N ARG A 184 -7.07 -0.58 -4.02
CA ARG A 184 -8.15 -0.84 -4.98
C ARG A 184 -9.02 -1.99 -4.49
N GLU A 185 -8.41 -3.12 -4.11
CA GLU A 185 -9.14 -4.29 -3.60
C GLU A 185 -9.95 -3.93 -2.35
N MET A 186 -9.37 -3.15 -1.43
CA MET A 186 -10.05 -2.67 -0.24
C MET A 186 -11.28 -1.80 -0.56
N ILE A 187 -11.20 -0.90 -1.54
CA ILE A 187 -12.35 -0.04 -1.93
C ILE A 187 -13.43 -0.86 -2.64
N GLU A 188 -13.04 -1.82 -3.47
CA GLU A 188 -13.97 -2.72 -4.17
C GLU A 188 -14.70 -3.65 -3.19
N GLU A 189 -14.05 -4.03 -2.08
CA GLU A 189 -14.61 -4.91 -1.05
C GLU A 189 -15.25 -4.18 0.13
N LEU A 190 -15.04 -2.88 0.31
CA LEU A 190 -15.61 -2.10 1.42
C LEU A 190 -16.38 -0.90 0.85
N PRO A 191 -17.62 -1.10 0.37
CA PRO A 191 -18.36 -0.08 -0.39
C PRO A 191 -18.69 1.17 0.43
N ASN A 192 -18.73 1.04 1.76
CA ASN A 192 -19.01 2.13 2.69
C ASN A 192 -17.76 2.67 3.39
N LEU A 193 -16.56 2.37 2.88
CA LEU A 193 -15.31 2.84 3.46
C LEU A 193 -15.21 4.37 3.36
N LYS A 194 -15.10 5.04 4.51
CA LYS A 194 -15.01 6.50 4.62
C LYS A 194 -13.67 6.97 5.14
N SER A 195 -12.96 6.14 5.90
CA SER A 195 -11.76 6.56 6.62
C SER A 195 -10.68 5.48 6.75
N VAL A 196 -9.43 5.93 6.85
CA VAL A 196 -8.27 5.09 7.12
C VAL A 196 -7.47 5.72 8.25
N THR A 197 -7.10 4.91 9.24
CA THR A 197 -6.03 5.25 10.18
C THR A 197 -4.70 4.78 9.57
N LEU A 198 -3.87 5.73 9.12
CA LEU A 198 -2.58 5.44 8.50
C LEU A 198 -1.51 5.37 9.60
N VAL A 199 -1.05 4.16 9.92
CA VAL A 199 -0.02 3.92 10.93
C VAL A 199 1.35 4.07 10.28
N VAL A 200 2.26 4.84 10.90
CA VAL A 200 3.65 4.95 10.43
C VAL A 200 4.61 4.97 11.62
N SER A 201 5.63 4.10 11.59
CA SER A 201 6.43 3.78 12.77
C SER A 201 7.86 4.34 12.72
N TRP A 202 8.31 4.93 13.83
CA TRP A 202 9.73 5.05 14.20
C TRP A 202 10.06 4.07 15.33
N PHE A 203 11.35 3.97 15.67
CA PHE A 203 11.86 2.98 16.59
C PHE A 203 12.40 3.61 17.87
N GLY A 204 11.98 3.05 19.01
CA GLY A 204 12.44 3.38 20.36
C GLY A 204 13.47 2.36 20.85
N ASP A 205 14.57 2.84 21.44
CA ASP A 205 15.72 2.01 21.83
C ASP A 205 15.89 1.79 23.34
N ASP A 206 15.11 2.45 24.20
CA ASP A 206 15.14 2.25 25.66
C ASP A 206 13.73 2.45 26.29
N LEU A 207 13.38 1.68 27.33
CA LEU A 207 12.14 1.88 28.11
C LEU A 207 12.24 3.03 29.13
N ARG A 208 13.43 3.54 29.42
CA ARG A 208 13.64 4.66 30.35
C ARG A 208 13.52 5.96 29.57
N CYS A 209 12.50 6.77 29.85
CA CYS A 209 12.17 7.94 29.03
C CYS A 209 13.31 8.95 28.93
N GLY A 210 14.12 9.13 29.98
CA GLY A 210 15.31 10.01 29.95
C GLY A 210 16.48 9.49 29.11
N SER A 211 16.45 8.24 28.63
CA SER A 211 17.48 7.63 27.77
C SER A 211 16.92 7.13 26.43
N CYS A 212 15.60 7.04 26.30
CA CYS A 212 14.91 6.59 25.10
C CYS A 212 15.09 7.61 23.96
N SER A 213 15.65 7.15 22.86
CA SER A 213 15.66 7.87 21.60
C SER A 213 14.62 7.28 20.64
N ILE A 214 13.95 8.14 19.87
CA ILE A 214 12.95 7.74 18.87
C ILE A 214 13.46 8.16 17.50
N ARG A 215 13.75 7.18 16.63
CA ARG A 215 14.49 7.40 15.38
C ARG A 215 13.97 6.54 14.24
N PRO A 216 14.06 7.01 12.98
CA PRO A 216 13.78 6.16 11.84
C PRO A 216 14.88 5.13 11.65
N ALA A 217 14.52 3.97 11.11
CA ALA A 217 15.46 2.89 10.81
C ALA A 217 15.22 2.30 9.43
N VAL A 218 16.27 1.69 8.88
CA VAL A 218 16.29 0.97 7.61
C VAL A 218 16.58 -0.51 7.85
N GLU A 219 16.16 -1.36 6.93
CA GLU A 219 16.38 -2.81 6.94
C GLU A 219 17.80 -3.17 6.47
N GLN A 220 18.40 -2.30 5.65
CA GLN A 220 19.75 -2.46 5.10
C GLN A 220 20.38 -1.11 4.73
N LYS A 221 21.72 -1.12 4.55
CA LYS A 221 22.54 0.07 4.25
C LYS A 221 23.12 0.09 2.83
N ASP A 222 22.97 -0.98 2.08
CA ASP A 222 23.72 -1.21 0.85
C ASP A 222 23.18 -0.43 -0.35
N CYS A 223 21.85 -0.28 -0.49
CA CYS A 223 21.27 0.34 -1.68
C CYS A 223 19.93 1.02 -1.44
N ASP A 224 19.67 2.10 -2.16
CA ASP A 224 18.35 2.72 -2.22
C ASP A 224 17.49 2.13 -3.35
N GLY A 225 16.17 2.26 -3.18
CA GLY A 225 15.20 2.01 -4.21
C GLY A 225 15.31 3.00 -5.38
N LYS A 226 14.83 2.57 -6.55
CA LYS A 226 14.63 3.41 -7.73
C LYS A 226 13.17 3.36 -8.17
N PRO A 227 12.54 4.50 -8.51
CA PRO A 227 13.12 5.84 -8.57
C PRO A 227 13.18 6.59 -7.22
N LEU A 228 12.71 5.97 -6.12
CA LEU A 228 12.60 6.61 -4.82
C LEU A 228 13.80 6.32 -3.91
N VAL A 229 14.57 7.37 -3.60
CA VAL A 229 15.63 7.32 -2.57
C VAL A 229 14.98 7.33 -1.18
N TRP A 230 15.47 6.51 -0.26
CA TRP A 230 14.94 6.51 1.10
C TRP A 230 15.41 7.75 1.84
N SER A 231 14.47 8.49 2.44
CA SER A 231 14.78 9.56 3.39
C SER A 231 13.62 9.78 4.35
N VAL A 232 13.96 10.06 5.60
CA VAL A 232 13.03 10.42 6.67
C VAL A 232 13.64 11.49 7.54
N SER A 233 12.95 12.62 7.73
CA SER A 233 13.40 13.72 8.61
C SER A 233 14.79 14.25 8.23
N GLY A 234 15.08 14.30 6.92
CA GLY A 234 16.36 14.71 6.35
C GLY A 234 17.49 13.69 6.53
N LEU A 235 17.25 12.52 7.13
CA LEU A 235 18.23 11.44 7.16
C LEU A 235 18.24 10.70 5.83
N ASP A 236 19.44 10.36 5.38
CA ASP A 236 19.65 9.36 4.35
C ASP A 236 19.74 7.95 4.96
N ARG A 237 19.77 6.95 4.08
CA ARG A 237 19.89 5.55 4.46
C ARG A 237 21.12 5.27 5.32
N GLN A 238 22.27 5.90 5.04
CA GLN A 238 23.52 5.63 5.77
C GLN A 238 23.43 6.11 7.22
N ALA A 239 22.86 7.30 7.43
CA ALA A 239 22.74 7.93 8.73
C ALA A 239 21.62 7.37 9.62
N ALA A 240 20.64 6.65 9.05
CA ALA A 240 19.54 6.02 9.80
C ALA A 240 20.01 4.93 10.78
N MET A 241 19.14 4.44 11.67
CA MET A 241 19.46 3.20 12.40
C MET A 241 19.27 1.98 11.52
N LEU A 242 19.90 0.85 11.87
CA LEU A 242 19.55 -0.44 11.28
C LEU A 242 18.54 -1.13 12.19
N VAL A 243 17.46 -1.67 11.61
CA VAL A 243 16.54 -2.54 12.36
C VAL A 243 17.31 -3.79 12.80
N PRO A 244 17.20 -4.23 14.07
CA PRO A 244 17.84 -5.46 14.51
C PRO A 244 17.42 -6.67 13.68
N THR A 245 18.29 -7.67 13.62
CA THR A 245 18.00 -8.91 12.90
C THR A 245 17.85 -10.08 13.87
N LEU A 246 16.96 -11.01 13.51
CA LEU A 246 16.80 -12.30 14.15
C LEU A 246 16.82 -13.35 13.03
N ASP A 247 17.66 -14.38 13.16
CA ASP A 247 17.88 -15.42 12.14
C ASP A 247 18.19 -14.86 10.74
N GLY A 248 18.97 -13.77 10.68
CA GLY A 248 19.39 -13.12 9.44
C GLY A 248 18.31 -12.29 8.74
N ARG A 249 17.15 -12.04 9.39
CA ARG A 249 16.06 -11.21 8.88
C ARG A 249 15.77 -10.04 9.82
N PRO A 250 15.41 -8.86 9.29
CA PRO A 250 14.94 -7.75 10.13
C PRO A 250 13.74 -8.17 11.00
N VAL A 251 13.73 -7.79 12.27
CA VAL A 251 12.60 -8.08 13.18
C VAL A 251 11.34 -7.28 12.84
N TYR A 252 11.51 -6.15 12.15
CA TYR A 252 10.46 -5.30 11.60
C TYR A 252 10.86 -4.84 10.20
N GLY A 253 9.88 -4.39 9.41
CA GLY A 253 10.20 -3.54 8.26
C GLY A 253 10.76 -2.19 8.70
N GLY A 254 11.48 -1.48 7.83
CA GLY A 254 12.04 -0.16 8.10
C GLY A 254 10.97 0.92 8.20
N THR A 255 11.35 2.14 8.58
CA THR A 255 10.44 3.28 8.57
C THR A 255 10.05 3.61 7.12
N PRO A 256 8.75 3.73 6.80
CA PRO A 256 8.32 4.19 5.46
C PRO A 256 8.92 5.55 5.15
N CYS A 257 9.51 5.72 3.96
CA CYS A 257 10.13 6.98 3.58
C CYS A 257 9.09 8.12 3.48
N ASP A 258 9.49 9.35 3.75
CA ASP A 258 8.60 10.53 3.75
C ASP A 258 7.81 10.63 2.44
N HIS A 259 8.47 10.36 1.31
CA HIS A 259 7.87 10.36 -0.01
C HIS A 259 6.71 9.38 -0.14
N SER A 260 6.88 8.14 0.35
CA SER A 260 5.86 7.09 0.28
C SER A 260 4.64 7.43 1.13
N VAL A 261 4.86 8.04 2.31
CA VAL A 261 3.78 8.50 3.18
C VAL A 261 2.96 9.60 2.51
N VAL A 262 3.61 10.56 1.85
CA VAL A 262 2.93 11.63 1.10
C VAL A 262 2.12 11.05 -0.06
N GLU A 263 2.67 10.08 -0.80
CA GLU A 263 1.95 9.38 -1.88
C GLU A 263 0.70 8.66 -1.36
N ALA A 264 0.81 7.89 -0.27
CA ALA A 264 -0.32 7.19 0.33
C ALA A 264 -1.43 8.15 0.78
N ILE A 265 -1.09 9.22 1.50
CA ILE A 265 -2.08 10.21 1.96
C ILE A 265 -2.80 10.86 0.77
N ARG A 266 -2.07 11.22 -0.29
CA ARG A 266 -2.64 11.85 -1.48
C ARG A 266 -3.53 10.90 -2.26
N GLU A 267 -3.13 9.64 -2.43
CA GLU A 267 -3.96 8.62 -3.11
C GLU A 267 -5.23 8.31 -2.31
N LEU A 268 -5.14 8.17 -0.98
CA LEU A 268 -6.34 7.98 -0.15
C LEU A 268 -7.31 9.16 -0.28
N LYS A 269 -6.79 10.39 -0.23
CA LYS A 269 -7.61 11.60 -0.39
C LYS A 269 -8.20 11.74 -1.79
N SER A 270 -7.48 11.36 -2.85
CA SER A 270 -7.98 11.40 -4.23
C SER A 270 -9.20 10.49 -4.44
N ARG A 271 -9.33 9.45 -3.61
CA ARG A 271 -10.49 8.54 -3.54
C ARG A 271 -11.60 9.00 -2.59
N GLY A 272 -11.47 10.18 -1.97
CA GLY A 272 -12.44 10.71 -1.01
C GLY A 272 -12.35 10.07 0.38
N ILE A 273 -11.31 9.29 0.67
CA ILE A 273 -11.12 8.61 1.96
C ILE A 273 -10.46 9.58 2.95
N LYS A 274 -11.06 9.74 4.13
CA LYS A 274 -10.50 10.54 5.22
C LYS A 274 -9.30 9.82 5.84
N VAL A 275 -8.20 10.54 6.05
CA VAL A 275 -7.00 9.96 6.64
C VAL A 275 -6.77 10.51 8.03
N THR A 276 -6.73 9.61 9.02
CA THR A 276 -6.22 9.89 10.36
C THR A 276 -4.81 9.37 10.44
N PHE A 277 -3.83 10.27 10.55
CA PHE A 277 -2.44 9.87 10.69
C PHE A 277 -2.16 9.40 12.12
N TYR A 278 -1.52 8.23 12.27
CA TYR A 278 -1.20 7.64 13.57
C TYR A 278 0.30 7.36 13.68
N PRO A 279 1.08 8.27 14.28
CA PRO A 279 2.50 8.05 14.51
C PRO A 279 2.68 6.97 15.57
N PHE A 280 3.47 5.94 15.26
CA PHE A 280 3.66 4.76 16.11
C PHE A 280 5.12 4.56 16.51
N ILE A 281 5.35 3.98 17.69
CA ILE A 281 6.69 3.64 18.18
C ILE A 281 6.80 2.14 18.31
N LEU A 282 7.76 1.54 17.61
CA LEU A 282 8.14 0.15 17.78
C LEU A 282 9.41 0.08 18.63
N MET A 283 9.46 -0.83 19.60
CA MET A 283 10.62 -0.98 20.46
C MET A 283 11.55 -2.05 19.89
N ILE A 284 12.86 -1.82 19.89
CA ILE A 284 13.84 -2.64 19.15
C ILE A 284 14.86 -3.39 20.04
N GLN A 285 14.63 -3.47 21.34
CA GLN A 285 15.48 -4.26 22.23
C GLN A 285 15.39 -5.73 21.85
N THR A 286 16.54 -6.40 21.73
CA THR A 286 16.65 -7.85 21.51
C THR A 286 17.13 -8.54 22.79
N GLU A 287 17.10 -9.87 22.83
CA GLU A 287 17.69 -10.61 23.95
C GLU A 287 19.19 -10.28 24.12
N GLY A 288 19.64 -10.14 25.36
CA GLY A 288 21.02 -9.77 25.67
C GLY A 288 21.34 -8.29 25.44
N ASN A 289 20.34 -7.40 25.45
CA ASN A 289 20.54 -5.96 25.24
C ASN A 289 21.30 -5.28 26.39
N GLY A 290 21.32 -5.88 27.59
CA GLY A 290 22.06 -5.35 28.75
C GLY A 290 21.58 -3.99 29.26
N LEU A 291 20.44 -3.47 28.79
CA LEU A 291 19.89 -2.20 29.24
C LEU A 291 19.24 -2.37 30.61
N PRO A 292 19.46 -1.45 31.57
CA PRO A 292 18.77 -1.48 32.86
C PRO A 292 17.25 -1.51 32.68
N ASP A 293 16.59 -2.49 33.29
CA ASP A 293 15.13 -2.61 33.25
C ASP A 293 14.48 -1.70 34.30
N PRO A 294 13.68 -0.68 33.90
CA PRO A 294 12.94 0.11 34.85
C PRO A 294 11.89 -0.70 35.63
N TYR A 295 11.59 -1.94 35.24
CA TYR A 295 10.66 -2.83 35.96
C TYR A 295 11.34 -3.86 36.88
N GLY A 296 12.68 -3.81 37.00
CA GLY A 296 13.44 -4.61 37.97
C GLY A 296 13.90 -5.99 37.48
N GLY A 297 13.73 -6.29 36.20
CA GLY A 297 14.38 -7.41 35.53
C GLY A 297 15.90 -7.23 35.38
N PRO A 298 16.61 -8.29 34.95
CA PRO A 298 18.06 -8.23 34.73
C PRO A 298 18.44 -7.31 33.56
N GLU A 299 17.58 -7.25 32.54
CA GLU A 299 17.67 -6.36 31.39
C GLU A 299 16.26 -6.08 30.84
N GLN A 300 16.13 -5.12 29.94
CA GLN A 300 14.84 -4.81 29.30
C GLN A 300 14.36 -6.02 28.48
N ALA A 301 13.05 -6.30 28.51
CA ALA A 301 12.47 -7.41 27.77
C ALA A 301 12.69 -7.27 26.25
N CYS A 302 12.77 -8.40 25.53
CA CYS A 302 12.86 -8.43 24.08
C CYS A 302 11.56 -7.88 23.43
N LEU A 303 11.71 -6.96 22.47
CA LEU A 303 10.65 -6.27 21.72
C LEU A 303 9.47 -5.82 22.61
N PRO A 304 9.74 -5.02 23.66
CA PRO A 304 8.75 -4.70 24.67
C PRO A 304 7.65 -3.80 24.09
N TRP A 305 6.45 -3.85 24.68
CA TRP A 305 5.40 -2.92 24.28
C TRP A 305 5.77 -1.48 24.66
N ARG A 306 5.70 -0.53 23.70
CA ARG A 306 5.99 0.91 23.90
C ARG A 306 5.27 1.56 25.08
N GLY A 307 4.09 1.04 25.47
CA GLY A 307 3.35 1.53 26.63
C GLY A 307 4.06 1.28 27.97
N ARG A 308 5.19 0.58 27.95
CA ARG A 308 6.11 0.38 29.08
C ARG A 308 7.21 1.44 29.19
N ILE A 309 7.25 2.46 28.32
CA ILE A 309 8.18 3.57 28.50
C ILE A 309 7.83 4.29 29.81
N THR A 310 8.81 4.44 30.71
CA THR A 310 8.63 4.99 32.06
C THR A 310 9.89 5.68 32.57
N SER A 311 9.88 6.26 33.77
CA SER A 311 11.09 6.85 34.37
C SER A 311 12.12 5.79 34.76
N SER A 312 13.39 6.15 34.80
CA SER A 312 14.48 5.25 35.21
C SER A 312 14.31 4.69 36.62
N ILE A 313 13.58 5.43 37.47
CA ILE A 313 13.14 5.00 38.79
C ILE A 313 11.72 4.44 38.66
N PRO A 314 11.51 3.12 38.85
CA PRO A 314 10.18 2.53 38.82
C PRO A 314 9.22 3.23 39.78
N ALA A 315 7.97 3.42 39.35
CA ALA A 315 6.88 3.59 40.28
C ALA A 315 6.72 2.29 41.08
N ARG A 316 7.28 2.24 42.29
CA ARG A 316 6.99 1.14 43.23
C ARG A 316 5.49 1.12 43.48
N GLN A 317 4.89 -0.08 43.51
CA GLN A 317 3.45 -0.28 43.73
C GLN A 317 2.89 0.71 44.77
N GLY A 318 2.07 1.65 44.32
CA GLY A 318 1.36 2.60 45.17
C GLY A 318 2.07 3.92 45.52
N ARG A 319 3.28 4.21 45.02
CA ARG A 319 3.93 5.52 45.25
C ARG A 319 4.52 6.10 43.96
N ALA A 320 3.95 7.21 43.49
CA ALA A 320 4.56 7.99 42.43
C ALA A 320 5.95 8.47 42.89
N PRO A 321 7.01 8.28 42.09
CA PRO A 321 8.32 8.85 42.38
C PRO A 321 8.22 10.38 42.30
N ARG A 322 7.96 11.05 43.43
CA ARG A 322 7.93 12.51 43.55
C ARG A 322 9.34 13.08 43.73
N SER A 323 10.29 12.63 42.93
CA SER A 323 11.63 13.20 42.88
C SER A 323 11.76 14.11 41.67
N THR A 324 12.43 15.25 41.84
CA THR A 324 12.78 16.23 40.80
C THR A 324 13.35 15.59 39.52
N ASN A 325 14.06 14.46 39.66
CA ASN A 325 14.69 13.73 38.55
C ASN A 325 13.69 13.20 37.51
N VAL A 326 12.44 12.87 37.87
CA VAL A 326 11.46 12.35 36.91
C VAL A 326 11.00 13.44 35.94
N HIS A 327 10.90 14.68 36.41
CA HIS A 327 10.52 15.81 35.55
C HIS A 327 11.59 16.06 34.48
N ASP A 328 12.87 15.98 34.85
CA ASP A 328 13.98 16.17 33.92
C ASP A 328 14.07 15.04 32.89
N GLU A 329 13.82 13.79 33.30
CA GLU A 329 13.76 12.64 32.37
C GLU A 329 12.62 12.79 31.35
N VAL A 330 11.42 13.17 31.81
CA VAL A 330 10.28 13.44 30.91
C VAL A 330 10.60 14.61 29.99
N LYS A 331 11.20 15.69 30.51
CA LYS A 331 11.61 16.84 29.69
C LYS A 331 12.64 16.43 28.64
N CYS A 332 13.57 15.53 28.97
CA CYS A 332 14.54 14.98 28.04
C CYS A 332 13.86 14.14 26.95
N PHE A 333 12.90 13.28 27.30
CA PHE A 333 12.12 12.49 26.34
C PHE A 333 11.37 13.34 25.31
N PHE A 334 10.77 14.45 25.75
CA PHE A 334 10.13 15.41 24.85
C PHE A 334 11.13 16.26 24.06
N GLY A 335 12.38 16.34 24.50
CA GLY A 335 13.45 17.05 23.79
C GLY A 335 13.25 18.56 23.67
N GLN A 336 14.01 19.15 22.74
CA GLN A 336 14.13 20.60 22.57
C GLN A 336 13.65 21.11 21.21
N THR A 337 13.47 20.21 20.24
CA THR A 337 12.97 20.51 18.88
C THR A 337 11.69 21.33 18.96
N ARG A 338 11.58 22.35 18.14
CA ARG A 338 10.40 23.22 18.05
C ARG A 338 9.79 23.15 16.67
N GLN A 339 8.63 23.77 16.50
CA GLN A 339 7.93 23.75 15.21
C GLN A 339 8.73 24.50 14.14
N GLU A 340 9.38 25.60 14.51
CA GLU A 340 10.25 26.40 13.62
C GLU A 340 11.50 25.65 13.13
N ASP A 341 11.89 24.58 13.81
CA ASP A 341 13.02 23.73 13.43
C ASP A 341 12.67 22.77 12.29
N ILE A 342 11.38 22.59 11.98
CA ILE A 342 10.89 21.68 10.95
C ILE A 342 10.74 22.42 9.63
N VAL A 343 11.61 22.10 8.67
CA VAL A 343 11.67 22.73 7.37
C VAL A 343 11.03 21.82 6.32
N CYS A 344 9.89 22.26 5.80
CA CYS A 344 9.24 21.68 4.62
C CYS A 344 9.53 22.57 3.41
N SER A 345 10.21 22.05 2.40
CA SER A 345 10.25 22.72 1.10
C SER A 345 9.00 22.33 0.32
N SER A 346 8.14 23.30 -0.01
CA SER A 346 6.91 23.07 -0.76
C SER A 346 7.16 22.22 -2.01
N GLY A 347 6.37 21.16 -2.19
CA GLY A 347 6.44 20.29 -3.37
C GLY A 347 7.55 19.24 -3.35
N THR A 348 8.45 19.25 -2.35
CA THR A 348 9.57 18.31 -2.31
C THR A 348 9.21 16.93 -1.77
N LYS A 349 8.04 16.74 -1.15
CA LYS A 349 7.63 15.49 -0.47
C LYS A 349 8.61 15.02 0.62
N TYR A 350 9.49 15.90 1.11
CA TYR A 350 10.43 15.63 2.20
C TYR A 350 10.29 16.67 3.30
N VAL A 351 10.59 16.24 4.53
CA VAL A 351 10.69 17.13 5.68
C VAL A 351 12.11 17.02 6.23
N SER A 352 12.73 18.16 6.50
CA SER A 352 14.09 18.26 7.04
C SER A 352 14.09 18.98 8.38
N LEU A 353 15.14 18.79 9.17
CA LEU A 353 15.33 19.45 10.46
C LEU A 353 16.45 20.49 10.34
N SER A 354 16.17 21.74 10.75
CA SER A 354 17.17 22.81 10.96
C SER A 354 17.55 23.01 12.43
N GLY A 355 16.80 22.41 13.36
CA GLY A 355 17.07 22.40 14.80
C GLY A 355 18.20 21.45 15.22
N PRO A 356 18.32 21.13 16.52
CA PRO A 356 19.41 20.33 17.05
C PRO A 356 19.48 18.94 16.37
N PRO A 357 20.54 18.63 15.61
CA PRO A 357 20.55 17.48 14.68
C PRO A 357 20.43 16.12 15.39
N ASN A 358 20.86 16.05 16.66
CA ASN A 358 20.87 14.85 17.48
C ASN A 358 19.69 14.76 18.48
N ASP A 359 18.72 15.67 18.42
CA ASP A 359 17.54 15.61 19.28
C ASP A 359 16.51 14.59 18.76
N TRP A 360 16.78 13.31 19.05
CA TRP A 360 15.93 12.18 18.70
C TRP A 360 14.79 11.96 19.70
N SER A 361 14.01 13.01 19.89
CA SER A 361 12.96 13.09 20.92
C SER A 361 11.56 12.78 20.39
N TYR A 362 10.64 12.54 21.32
CA TYR A 362 9.22 12.37 21.02
C TYR A 362 8.62 13.57 20.29
N ARG A 363 9.02 14.79 20.66
CA ARG A 363 8.50 16.00 20.01
C ARG A 363 8.99 16.13 18.58
N ARG A 364 10.26 15.82 18.28
CA ARG A 364 10.76 15.79 16.89
C ARG A 364 9.93 14.81 16.06
N PHE A 365 9.74 13.60 16.56
CA PHE A 365 8.95 12.55 15.90
C PHE A 365 7.52 13.02 15.56
N VAL A 366 6.81 13.63 16.52
CA VAL A 366 5.44 14.12 16.29
C VAL A 366 5.42 15.32 15.34
N LEU A 367 6.29 16.32 15.54
CA LEU A 367 6.32 17.52 14.71
C LEU A 367 6.73 17.23 13.26
N HIS A 368 7.66 16.29 13.06
CA HIS A 368 8.04 15.79 11.74
C HIS A 368 6.81 15.29 10.98
N TYR A 369 6.06 14.36 11.57
CA TYR A 369 4.89 13.79 10.90
C TYR A 369 3.73 14.79 10.75
N ALA A 370 3.54 15.69 11.71
CA ALA A 370 2.56 16.76 11.55
C ALA A 370 2.87 17.63 10.32
N ALA A 371 4.14 17.99 10.14
CA ALA A 371 4.59 18.77 9.00
C ALA A 371 4.48 17.99 7.67
N LEU A 372 4.78 16.69 7.69
CA LEU A 372 4.62 15.81 6.53
C LEU A 372 3.13 15.66 6.13
N CYS A 373 2.23 15.53 7.11
CA CYS A 373 0.79 15.47 6.87
C CYS A 373 0.24 16.77 6.28
N ARG A 374 0.75 17.92 6.73
CA ARG A 374 0.43 19.23 6.15
C ARG A 374 0.84 19.29 4.67
N GLU A 375 2.09 18.94 4.36
CA GLU A 375 2.59 18.90 2.98
C GLU A 375 1.81 17.91 2.09
N ALA A 376 1.40 16.77 2.65
CA ALA A 376 0.57 15.81 1.94
C ALA A 376 -0.87 16.31 1.73
N GLY A 377 -1.37 17.17 2.60
CA GLY A 377 -2.74 17.64 2.64
C GLY A 377 -3.04 18.95 1.91
N GLU A 378 -2.03 19.77 1.58
CA GLU A 378 -2.22 21.02 0.85
C GLU A 378 -2.34 20.79 -0.67
N ILE A 379 -3.51 20.31 -1.10
CA ILE A 379 -4.19 20.81 -2.30
C ILE A 379 -5.23 21.81 -1.78
N CYS A 380 -4.81 23.07 -1.69
CA CYS A 380 -5.57 24.33 -1.52
C CYS A 380 -6.84 24.32 -0.62
N PRO A 381 -6.86 25.00 0.53
CA PRO A 381 -8.13 25.47 1.08
C PRO A 381 -8.73 26.45 0.07
N LYS A 382 -9.93 26.15 -0.44
CA LYS A 382 -10.82 27.24 -0.84
C LYS A 382 -10.98 28.10 0.41
N VAL A 383 -10.41 29.30 0.38
CA VAL A 383 -10.64 30.34 1.37
C VAL A 383 -12.13 30.63 1.36
N GLY A 384 -12.83 30.04 2.32
CA GLY A 384 -14.16 30.45 2.76
C GLY A 384 -13.99 31.00 4.15
N ASP A 385 -14.24 32.30 4.30
CA ASP A 385 -14.15 33.04 5.55
C ASP A 385 -14.89 32.33 6.69
N GLY A 386 -14.17 32.05 7.77
CA GLY A 386 -14.74 31.49 8.99
C GLY A 386 -13.69 31.40 10.11
N PRO A 387 -13.76 32.23 11.16
CA PRO A 387 -12.71 32.29 12.16
C PRO A 387 -13.05 31.37 13.34
N HIS A 388 -12.71 30.07 13.30
CA HIS A 388 -12.72 29.26 14.51
C HIS A 388 -11.77 28.05 14.44
N GLN A 389 -10.75 28.09 15.33
CA GLN A 389 -10.21 26.97 16.14
C GLN A 389 -9.48 25.82 15.41
N ALA A 390 -8.46 25.14 15.96
CA ALA A 390 -7.76 25.24 17.24
C ALA A 390 -6.42 24.47 17.18
N ALA A 391 -5.49 24.93 18.03
CA ALA A 391 -4.49 24.20 18.81
C ALA A 391 -3.74 23.00 18.19
N VAL A 392 -2.45 23.26 17.96
CA VAL A 392 -1.33 22.31 17.83
C VAL A 392 -1.13 21.51 19.11
#